data_AF-A0AA38LF62-F1
#
_entry.id   AF-A0AA38LF62-F1
#
_cell.length_a   1.000
_cell.length_b   1.000
_cell.length_c   1.000
_cell.angle_alpha   90.00
_cell.angle_beta   90.00
_cell.angle_gamma   90.00
#
_symmetry.space_group_name_H-M   'P 1'
#
loop_
_entity.id
_entity.type
_entity.pdbx_description
1 polymer ?
#
loop_
_entity_poly.entity_id
_entity_poly.type
_entity_poly.pdbx_seq_one_letter_code
_entity_poly.pdbx_strand_id
1 'polypeptide(L)'
;MQIRYQLATEVRDNLEILHTSEYLNFLKSYFRVFSAILTQLTKPQASDSVEHKLRNVIIEILNRLPHSEVLRPFVQDLLKVAMHVLTTDNEENGLICMRIIFDLLRNYRPTLESEVQPFLDFVKQIYQNFRATVSYFFDDSSGNDSQMTASQHTIVHIGSQRPPGGPIPGQLNPSTRSFKIVTECPLIVMFLFQLYSRYVQTNIPVLLPLMVTAISIPGPQHVPPNLKNHYVELKGAQVKTVSFLTYLLRSFADYIRPHEESISKSIVNLLVSCPDSVSIRK
;
A
#
# COMPACT_ATOMS: atom_id res chain seq x y z
N MET A 1 -9.08 -16.92 -19.02
CA MET A 1 -8.13 -15.92 -18.47
C MET A 1 -6.88 -15.77 -19.33
N GLN A 2 -6.22 -16.86 -19.76
CA GLN A 2 -4.98 -16.78 -20.55
C GLN A 2 -5.04 -15.87 -21.79
N ILE A 3 -6.07 -16.01 -22.62
CA ILE A 3 -6.24 -15.18 -23.83
C ILE A 3 -6.38 -13.70 -23.48
N ARG A 4 -7.16 -13.37 -22.43
CA ARG A 4 -7.33 -11.98 -21.98
C ARG A 4 -6.00 -11.39 -21.51
N TYR A 5 -5.17 -12.18 -20.82
CA TYR A 5 -3.84 -11.77 -20.39
C TYR A 5 -2.91 -11.49 -21.57
N GLN A 6 -2.91 -12.36 -22.59
CA GLN A 6 -2.13 -12.17 -23.81
C GLN A 6 -2.54 -10.88 -24.54
N LEU A 7 -3.85 -10.68 -24.77
CA LEU A 7 -4.35 -9.47 -25.41
C LEU A 7 -4.02 -8.21 -24.61
N ALA A 8 -4.16 -8.23 -23.28
CA ALA A 8 -3.79 -7.09 -22.44
C ALA A 8 -2.28 -6.79 -22.52
N THR A 9 -1.45 -7.84 -22.61
CA THR A 9 0.00 -7.71 -22.79
C THR A 9 0.34 -7.06 -24.12
N GLU A 10 -0.29 -7.50 -25.21
CA GLU A 10 -0.14 -6.86 -26.53
C GLU A 10 -0.54 -5.38 -26.50
N VAL A 11 -1.64 -5.03 -25.82
CA VAL A 11 -2.05 -3.63 -25.65
C VAL A 11 -1.00 -2.83 -24.87
N ARG A 12 -0.46 -3.38 -23.77
CA ARG A 12 0.59 -2.74 -22.97
C ARG A 12 1.87 -2.50 -23.77
N ASP A 13 2.19 -3.42 -24.67
CA ASP A 13 3.41 -3.33 -25.47
C ASP A 13 3.26 -2.33 -26.63
N ASN A 14 2.02 -1.95 -27.01
CA ASN A 14 1.71 -1.00 -28.08
C ASN A 14 1.14 0.36 -27.58
N LEU A 15 1.56 0.83 -26.39
CA LEU A 15 1.03 2.06 -25.79
C LEU A 15 1.47 3.37 -26.46
N GLU A 16 2.32 3.31 -27.49
CA GLU A 16 2.69 4.50 -28.29
C GLU A 16 1.47 5.20 -28.91
N ILE A 17 0.40 4.43 -29.19
CA ILE A 17 -0.87 4.96 -29.71
C ILE A 17 -1.50 6.01 -28.78
N LEU A 18 -1.23 5.97 -27.48
CA LEU A 18 -1.74 6.93 -26.49
C LEU A 18 -1.22 8.36 -26.71
N HIS A 19 -0.13 8.51 -27.46
CA HIS A 19 0.47 9.81 -27.80
C HIS A 19 0.03 10.35 -29.17
N THR A 20 -0.98 9.72 -29.79
CA THR A 20 -1.50 10.09 -31.10
C THR A 20 -2.93 10.64 -31.00
N SER A 21 -3.54 11.00 -32.14
CA SER A 21 -4.96 11.39 -32.22
C SER A 21 -5.92 10.28 -31.77
N GLU A 22 -5.47 9.04 -31.70
CA GLU A 22 -6.27 7.87 -31.31
C GLU A 22 -6.49 7.74 -29.81
N TYR A 23 -5.87 8.59 -28.98
CA TYR A 23 -5.96 8.46 -27.53
C TYR A 23 -7.41 8.46 -27.00
N LEU A 24 -8.27 9.32 -27.55
CA LEU A 24 -9.68 9.35 -27.17
C LEU A 24 -10.42 8.06 -27.55
N ASN A 25 -10.12 7.49 -28.72
CA ASN A 25 -10.71 6.25 -29.20
C ASN A 25 -10.25 5.07 -28.34
N PHE A 26 -8.97 5.07 -27.96
CA PHE A 26 -8.42 4.12 -27.00
C PHE A 26 -9.21 4.17 -25.68
N LEU A 27 -9.35 5.35 -25.07
CA LEU A 27 -10.07 5.50 -23.80
C LEU A 27 -11.53 5.01 -23.91
N LYS A 28 -12.25 5.42 -24.95
CA LYS A 28 -13.64 4.99 -25.18
C LYS A 28 -13.79 3.47 -25.31
N SER A 29 -12.83 2.81 -25.96
CA SER A 29 -12.89 1.38 -26.25
C SER A 29 -12.41 0.52 -25.09
N TYR A 30 -11.29 0.89 -24.47
CA TYR A 30 -10.59 0.04 -23.51
C TYR A 30 -10.91 0.37 -22.05
N PHE A 31 -11.13 1.65 -21.70
CA PHE A 31 -11.24 2.05 -20.30
C PHE A 31 -12.36 1.32 -19.56
N ARG A 32 -13.55 1.23 -20.19
CA ARG A 32 -14.69 0.51 -19.61
C ARG A 32 -14.40 -0.98 -19.40
N VAL A 33 -13.70 -1.60 -20.35
CA VAL A 33 -13.33 -3.02 -20.26
C VAL A 33 -12.31 -3.24 -19.15
N PHE A 34 -11.28 -2.40 -19.06
CA PHE A 34 -10.28 -2.44 -17.99
C PHE A 34 -10.90 -2.25 -16.61
N SER A 35 -11.77 -1.25 -16.46
CA SER A 35 -12.52 -1.01 -15.23
C SER A 35 -13.36 -2.24 -14.84
N ALA A 36 -14.11 -2.82 -15.79
CA ALA A 36 -14.90 -4.02 -15.54
C ALA A 36 -14.04 -5.23 -15.16
N ILE A 37 -12.85 -5.40 -15.77
CA ILE A 37 -11.93 -6.47 -15.40
C ILE A 37 -11.49 -6.30 -13.95
N LEU A 38 -11.07 -5.10 -13.54
CA LEU A 38 -10.56 -4.84 -12.20
C LEU A 38 -11.63 -4.90 -11.10
N THR A 39 -12.90 -4.60 -11.43
CA THR A 39 -13.97 -4.44 -10.43
C THR A 39 -15.04 -5.54 -10.43
N GLN A 40 -15.25 -6.24 -11.55
CA GLN A 40 -16.41 -7.14 -11.72
C GLN A 40 -16.05 -8.50 -12.29
N LEU A 41 -15.17 -8.57 -13.31
CA LEU A 41 -14.92 -9.80 -14.07
C LEU A 41 -13.80 -10.66 -13.49
N THR A 42 -13.00 -10.11 -12.58
CA THR A 42 -11.93 -10.82 -11.86
C THR A 42 -11.99 -10.46 -10.38
N LYS A 43 -11.31 -11.26 -9.56
CA LYS A 43 -11.17 -11.04 -8.12
C LYS A 43 -9.70 -10.80 -7.77
N PRO A 44 -9.42 -10.01 -6.72
CA PRO A 44 -8.11 -9.96 -6.10
C PRO A 44 -7.52 -11.36 -5.87
N GLN A 45 -6.23 -11.49 -6.19
CA GLN A 45 -5.52 -12.76 -6.08
C GLN A 45 -4.45 -12.65 -5.00
N ALA A 46 -4.27 -13.73 -4.24
CA ALA A 46 -3.28 -13.82 -3.17
C ALA A 46 -2.00 -14.57 -3.61
N SER A 47 -1.85 -14.88 -4.90
CA SER A 47 -0.72 -15.64 -5.45
C SER A 47 -0.46 -15.24 -6.90
N ASP A 48 0.69 -15.64 -7.46
CA ASP A 48 1.06 -15.36 -8.85
C ASP A 48 0.25 -16.19 -9.88
N SER A 49 -1.05 -15.92 -9.98
CA SER A 49 -1.95 -16.55 -10.95
C SER A 49 -2.01 -15.77 -12.27
N VAL A 50 -2.50 -16.41 -13.34
CA VAL A 50 -2.76 -15.72 -14.61
C VAL A 50 -3.76 -14.56 -14.44
N GLU A 51 -4.70 -14.70 -13.51
CA GLU A 51 -5.65 -13.64 -13.18
C GLU A 51 -4.96 -12.47 -12.47
N HIS A 52 -4.00 -12.73 -11.57
CA HIS A 52 -3.14 -11.69 -10.98
C HIS A 52 -2.37 -10.94 -12.06
N LYS A 53 -1.70 -11.67 -12.97
CA LYS A 53 -0.92 -11.08 -14.07
C LYS A 53 -1.79 -10.22 -15.01
N LEU A 54 -3.01 -10.66 -15.30
CA LEU A 54 -3.97 -9.87 -16.07
C LEU A 54 -4.33 -8.56 -15.36
N ARG A 55 -4.70 -8.64 -14.07
CA ARG A 55 -5.04 -7.45 -13.28
C ARG A 55 -3.86 -6.48 -13.22
N ASN A 56 -2.67 -7.00 -12.96
CA ASN A 56 -1.44 -6.23 -12.87
C ASN A 56 -1.14 -5.48 -14.18
N VAL A 57 -1.12 -6.17 -15.32
CA VAL A 57 -0.88 -5.55 -16.65
C VAL A 57 -1.90 -4.46 -16.96
N ILE A 58 -3.17 -4.65 -16.62
CA ILE A 58 -4.18 -3.60 -16.82
C ILE A 58 -3.87 -2.36 -15.98
N ILE A 59 -3.47 -2.53 -14.72
CA ILE A 59 -3.10 -1.41 -13.85
C ILE A 59 -1.83 -0.72 -14.37
N GLU A 60 -0.86 -1.46 -14.90
CA GLU A 60 0.33 -0.89 -15.57
C GLU A 60 -0.06 -0.01 -16.77
N ILE A 61 -1.01 -0.47 -17.60
CA ILE A 61 -1.54 0.32 -18.72
C ILE A 61 -2.19 1.61 -18.19
N LEU A 62 -3.05 1.51 -17.18
CA LEU A 62 -3.72 2.66 -16.58
C LEU A 62 -2.74 3.67 -15.97
N ASN A 63 -1.62 3.18 -15.41
CA ASN A 63 -0.55 4.02 -14.87
C ASN A 63 0.28 4.75 -15.94
N ARG A 64 0.16 4.36 -17.21
CA ARG A 64 0.89 4.98 -18.33
C ARG A 64 0.03 5.92 -19.16
N LEU A 65 -1.23 6.14 -18.79
CA LEU A 65 -2.13 7.05 -19.50
C LEU A 65 -1.58 8.49 -19.47
N PRO A 66 -1.40 9.15 -20.64
CA PRO A 66 -0.95 10.54 -20.68
C PRO A 66 -1.92 11.48 -19.97
N HIS A 67 -1.38 12.34 -19.11
CA HIS A 67 -2.14 13.38 -18.43
C HIS A 67 -2.40 14.56 -19.38
N SER A 68 -3.48 14.49 -20.15
CA SER A 68 -3.92 15.53 -21.08
C SER A 68 -5.39 15.87 -20.90
N GLU A 69 -5.85 16.93 -21.56
CA GLU A 69 -7.27 17.32 -21.59
C GLU A 69 -8.20 16.19 -22.06
N VAL A 70 -7.70 15.29 -22.90
CA VAL A 70 -8.43 14.13 -23.42
C VAL A 70 -8.81 13.15 -22.31
N LEU A 71 -8.00 13.04 -21.25
CA LEU A 71 -8.26 12.12 -20.13
C LEU A 71 -9.33 12.66 -19.17
N ARG A 72 -9.56 13.98 -19.13
CA ARG A 72 -10.45 14.63 -18.13
C ARG A 72 -11.83 13.99 -17.98
N PRO A 73 -12.53 13.55 -19.04
CA PRO A 73 -13.83 12.89 -18.87
C PRO A 73 -13.79 11.56 -18.11
N PHE A 74 -12.60 10.94 -17.99
CA PHE A 74 -12.41 9.62 -17.40
C PHE A 74 -11.75 9.66 -16.02
N VAL A 75 -11.21 10.80 -15.57
CA VAL A 75 -10.37 10.88 -14.36
C VAL A 75 -11.11 10.52 -13.07
N GLN A 76 -12.41 10.84 -12.96
CA GLN A 76 -13.21 10.48 -11.78
C GLN A 76 -13.32 8.96 -11.66
N ASP A 77 -13.69 8.29 -12.74
CA ASP A 77 -13.86 6.84 -12.76
C ASP A 77 -12.51 6.14 -12.61
N LEU A 78 -11.45 6.68 -13.21
CA LEU A 78 -10.10 6.12 -13.07
C LEU A 78 -9.62 6.21 -11.62
N LEU A 79 -9.85 7.34 -10.94
CA LEU A 79 -9.50 7.49 -9.53
C LEU A 79 -10.30 6.51 -8.66
N LYS A 80 -11.61 6.34 -8.92
CA LYS A 80 -12.45 5.37 -8.20
C LYS A 80 -11.98 3.92 -8.40
N VAL A 81 -11.60 3.55 -9.63
CA VAL A 81 -11.04 2.22 -9.92
C VAL A 81 -9.72 2.02 -9.18
N ALA A 82 -8.82 3.00 -9.19
CA ALA A 82 -7.56 2.92 -8.47
C ALA A 82 -7.77 2.83 -6.95
N MET A 83 -8.69 3.60 -6.39
CA MET A 83 -9.08 3.51 -4.97
C MET A 83 -9.68 2.15 -4.62
N HIS A 84 -10.54 1.58 -5.49
CA HIS A 84 -11.10 0.25 -5.29
C HIS A 84 -10.01 -0.82 -5.26
N VAL A 85 -9.09 -0.81 -6.22
CA VAL A 85 -7.98 -1.77 -6.28
C VAL A 85 -7.04 -1.60 -5.08
N LEU A 86 -6.69 -0.37 -4.71
CA LEU A 86 -5.86 -0.08 -3.53
C LEU A 86 -6.46 -0.66 -2.23
N THR A 87 -7.79 -0.64 -2.09
CA THR A 87 -8.45 -1.09 -0.85
C THR A 87 -8.80 -2.59 -0.83
N THR A 88 -8.83 -3.25 -2.00
CA THR A 88 -9.31 -4.64 -2.10
C THR A 88 -8.27 -5.63 -2.61
N ASP A 89 -7.21 -5.16 -3.28
CA ASP A 89 -6.24 -6.00 -3.96
C ASP A 89 -4.91 -6.13 -3.21
N ASN A 90 -3.99 -6.91 -3.77
CA ASN A 90 -2.68 -7.15 -3.18
C ASN A 90 -1.70 -5.98 -3.32
N GLU A 91 -0.63 -6.03 -2.53
CA GLU A 91 0.41 -5.01 -2.40
C GLU A 91 1.00 -4.56 -3.75
N GLU A 92 1.27 -5.48 -4.68
CA GLU A 92 1.89 -5.13 -5.96
C GLU A 92 0.97 -4.21 -6.78
N ASN A 93 -0.30 -4.60 -6.89
CA ASN A 93 -1.33 -3.82 -7.58
C ASN A 93 -1.63 -2.50 -6.83
N GLY A 94 -1.67 -2.55 -5.50
CA GLY A 94 -1.88 -1.39 -4.65
C GLY A 94 -0.81 -0.32 -4.80
N LEU A 95 0.47 -0.70 -4.92
CA LEU A 95 1.59 0.24 -5.09
C LEU A 95 1.50 1.01 -6.40
N ILE A 96 1.08 0.36 -7.49
CA ILE A 96 0.84 1.06 -8.75
C ILE A 96 -0.37 1.99 -8.62
N CYS A 97 -1.44 1.54 -7.97
CA CYS A 97 -2.62 2.37 -7.73
C CYS A 97 -2.31 3.62 -6.88
N MET A 98 -1.41 3.53 -5.89
CA MET A 98 -0.95 4.70 -5.12
C MET A 98 -0.34 5.78 -6.03
N ARG A 99 0.42 5.40 -7.06
CA ARG A 99 1.00 6.33 -8.04
C ARG A 99 -0.08 6.99 -8.90
N ILE A 100 -1.00 6.17 -9.44
CA ILE A 100 -2.15 6.67 -10.20
C ILE A 100 -2.95 7.68 -9.36
N ILE A 101 -3.29 7.34 -8.12
CA ILE A 101 -4.04 8.20 -7.20
C ILE A 101 -3.30 9.53 -6.98
N PHE A 102 -2.01 9.46 -6.67
CA PHE A 102 -1.18 10.65 -6.45
C PHE A 102 -1.16 11.56 -7.68
N ASP A 103 -0.88 11.02 -8.87
CA ASP A 103 -0.78 11.81 -10.10
C ASP A 103 -2.12 12.40 -10.51
N LEU A 104 -3.23 11.70 -10.29
CA LEU A 104 -4.56 12.24 -10.56
C LEU A 104 -4.93 13.38 -9.61
N LEU A 105 -4.79 13.19 -8.30
CA LEU A 105 -5.05 14.22 -7.29
C LEU A 105 -4.11 15.42 -7.43
N ARG A 106 -2.90 15.19 -7.96
CA ARG A 106 -1.96 16.26 -8.30
C ARG A 106 -2.43 17.11 -9.46
N ASN A 107 -2.85 16.49 -10.56
CA ASN A 107 -3.02 17.16 -11.86
C ASN A 107 -4.45 17.63 -12.16
N TYR A 108 -5.49 17.00 -11.58
CA TYR A 108 -6.89 17.24 -11.95
C TYR A 108 -7.71 17.92 -10.84
N ARG A 109 -7.20 19.05 -10.35
CA ARG A 109 -7.92 19.89 -9.38
C ARG A 109 -8.80 20.93 -10.07
N PRO A 110 -9.91 21.34 -9.44
CA PRO A 110 -10.47 20.83 -8.17
C PRO A 110 -11.33 19.56 -8.36
N THR A 111 -11.48 19.07 -9.58
CA THR A 111 -12.42 18.01 -9.98
C THR A 111 -12.42 16.79 -9.06
N LEU A 112 -11.25 16.36 -8.59
CA LEU A 112 -11.10 15.15 -7.78
C LEU A 112 -11.07 15.39 -6.26
N GLU A 113 -11.37 16.61 -5.79
CA GLU A 113 -11.28 16.95 -4.36
C GLU A 113 -12.21 16.12 -3.47
N SER A 114 -13.34 15.64 -3.98
CA SER A 114 -14.27 14.77 -3.26
C SER A 114 -13.67 13.41 -2.88
N GLU A 115 -12.63 12.97 -3.59
CA GLU A 115 -11.97 11.68 -3.36
C GLU A 115 -10.76 11.82 -2.40
N VAL A 116 -10.43 13.03 -1.95
CA VAL A 116 -9.36 13.29 -0.98
C VAL A 116 -9.66 12.66 0.38
N GLN A 117 -10.87 12.85 0.92
CA GLN A 117 -11.24 12.27 2.21
C GLN A 117 -11.28 10.73 2.18
N PRO A 118 -11.88 10.07 1.16
CA PRO A 118 -11.78 8.62 1.01
C PRO A 118 -10.33 8.08 1.05
N PHE A 119 -9.37 8.79 0.44
CA PHE A 119 -7.97 8.42 0.55
C PHE A 119 -7.41 8.59 1.97
N LEU A 120 -7.71 9.70 2.65
CA LEU A 120 -7.30 9.92 4.04
C LEU A 120 -7.91 8.88 5.00
N ASP A 121 -9.15 8.44 4.74
CA ASP A 121 -9.82 7.38 5.50
C ASP A 121 -9.13 6.03 5.31
N PHE A 122 -8.69 5.72 4.09
CA PHE A 122 -7.84 4.55 3.83
C PHE A 122 -6.52 4.64 4.62
N VAL A 123 -5.83 5.78 4.58
CA VAL A 123 -4.58 5.97 5.35
C VAL A 123 -4.82 5.79 6.84
N LYS A 124 -5.91 6.35 7.38
CA LYS A 124 -6.31 6.14 8.77
C LYS A 124 -6.49 4.66 9.10
N GLN A 125 -7.20 3.91 8.25
CA GLN A 125 -7.41 2.47 8.43
C GLN A 125 -6.08 1.69 8.44
N ILE A 126 -5.14 2.04 7.54
CA ILE A 126 -3.81 1.43 7.49
C ILE A 126 -3.07 1.62 8.81
N TYR A 127 -3.04 2.85 9.35
CA TYR A 127 -2.36 3.10 10.63
C TYR A 127 -3.08 2.46 11.82
N GLN A 128 -4.43 2.38 11.81
CA GLN A 128 -5.18 1.62 12.82
C GLN A 128 -4.80 0.14 12.82
N ASN A 129 -4.59 -0.45 11.63
CA ASN A 129 -4.22 -1.85 11.46
C ASN A 129 -2.70 -2.11 11.56
N PHE A 130 -1.89 -1.09 11.78
CA PHE A 130 -0.43 -1.21 11.70
C PHE A 130 0.12 -2.22 12.71
N ARG A 131 -0.37 -2.20 13.95
CA ARG A 131 0.05 -3.18 14.98
C ARG A 131 -0.29 -4.61 14.58
N ALA A 132 -1.52 -4.84 14.09
CA ALA A 132 -1.93 -6.17 13.62
C ALA A 132 -1.10 -6.63 12.42
N THR A 133 -0.63 -5.69 11.59
CA THR A 133 0.29 -5.97 10.47
C THR A 133 1.65 -6.42 10.98
N VAL A 134 2.22 -5.73 11.97
CA VAL A 134 3.48 -6.16 12.63
C VAL A 134 3.32 -7.56 13.24
N SER A 135 2.26 -7.79 14.01
CA SER A 135 2.00 -9.10 14.62
C SER A 135 1.90 -10.22 13.57
N TYR A 136 1.22 -9.98 12.45
CA TYR A 136 1.10 -10.97 11.37
C TYR A 136 2.45 -11.41 10.79
N PHE A 137 3.43 -10.51 10.73
CA PHE A 137 4.75 -10.84 10.17
C PHE A 137 5.73 -11.41 11.21
N PHE A 138 5.60 -11.03 12.49
CA PHE A 138 6.68 -11.26 13.46
C PHE A 138 6.29 -12.05 14.72
N ASP A 139 5.02 -12.12 15.14
CA ASP A 139 4.65 -12.72 16.44
C ASP A 139 4.72 -14.26 16.44
N ASP A 140 4.63 -14.92 15.28
CA ASP A 140 4.72 -16.39 15.14
C ASP A 140 6.17 -16.92 15.00
N SER A 141 7.18 -16.05 15.09
CA SER A 141 8.60 -16.46 15.00
C SER A 141 9.11 -17.14 16.29
N SER A 142 8.26 -17.32 17.29
CA SER A 142 8.63 -17.75 18.65
C SER A 142 8.33 -19.23 18.96
N GLY A 143 7.90 -20.03 17.98
CA GLY A 143 7.53 -21.44 18.17
C GLY A 143 8.20 -22.41 17.21
N ASN A 144 9.45 -22.81 17.49
CA ASN A 144 9.92 -24.20 17.43
C ASN A 144 11.45 -24.25 17.59
N ASP A 145 11.89 -24.22 18.84
CA ASP A 145 13.21 -24.71 19.22
C ASP A 145 13.03 -25.65 20.42
N SER A 146 12.39 -26.80 20.18
CA SER A 146 12.31 -27.93 21.12
C SER A 146 11.76 -29.19 20.46
N GLN A 147 12.54 -30.27 20.62
CA GLN A 147 12.18 -31.70 20.54
C GLN A 147 12.45 -32.46 19.22
N MET A 148 13.68 -32.95 19.15
CA MET A 148 13.94 -34.36 18.84
C MET A 148 13.11 -35.27 19.76
N THR A 149 12.29 -36.16 19.22
CA THR A 149 12.22 -37.60 19.56
C THR A 149 11.23 -38.32 18.65
N ALA A 150 11.67 -39.43 18.06
CA ALA A 150 10.87 -40.33 17.25
C ALA A 150 9.88 -41.15 18.10
N SER A 151 8.68 -41.40 17.59
CA SER A 151 7.98 -42.70 17.69
C SER A 151 6.67 -42.72 16.89
N GLN A 152 6.40 -43.87 16.29
CA GLN A 152 5.28 -44.21 15.41
C GLN A 152 3.96 -44.42 16.17
N HIS A 153 2.81 -43.96 15.64
CA HIS A 153 1.64 -44.79 15.24
C HIS A 153 0.37 -43.98 14.86
N THR A 154 -0.12 -44.23 13.62
CA THR A 154 -1.51 -44.41 13.11
C THR A 154 -2.73 -43.46 13.41
N ILE A 155 -3.37 -43.06 12.28
CA ILE A 155 -4.82 -42.88 11.96
C ILE A 155 -5.52 -41.52 12.21
N VAL A 156 -5.82 -40.87 11.07
CA VAL A 156 -7.03 -40.11 10.63
C VAL A 156 -7.75 -39.17 11.62
N HIS A 157 -7.65 -37.86 11.36
CA HIS A 157 -8.79 -36.93 11.53
C HIS A 157 -8.74 -35.80 10.50
N ILE A 158 -9.82 -35.69 9.71
CA ILE A 158 -10.10 -34.58 8.78
C ILE A 158 -10.57 -33.40 9.63
N GLY A 159 -9.77 -32.34 9.66
CA GLY A 159 -10.14 -31.06 10.24
C GLY A 159 -9.21 -30.00 9.66
N SER A 160 -9.79 -28.97 9.04
CA SER A 160 -9.11 -27.81 8.48
C SER A 160 -8.27 -27.10 9.56
N GLN A 161 -7.03 -27.55 9.74
CA GLN A 161 -6.04 -26.87 10.55
C GLN A 161 -5.41 -25.78 9.68
N ARG A 162 -5.89 -24.55 9.84
CA ARG A 162 -5.14 -23.35 9.44
C ARG A 162 -3.73 -23.44 10.05
N PRO A 163 -2.65 -23.23 9.28
CA PRO A 163 -1.37 -22.95 9.90
C PRO A 163 -1.49 -21.63 10.69
N PRO A 164 -0.99 -21.55 11.94
CA PRO A 164 -0.81 -20.30 12.67
C PRO A 164 0.14 -19.37 11.91
N GLY A 165 0.02 -18.08 12.16
CA GLY A 165 0.35 -16.98 11.26
C GLY A 165 1.82 -16.81 10.88
N GLY A 166 2.00 -15.94 9.89
CA GLY A 166 3.25 -15.73 9.19
C GLY A 166 2.97 -15.62 7.69
N PRO A 167 3.78 -14.85 6.94
CA PRO A 167 3.65 -14.78 5.50
C PRO A 167 3.91 -16.15 4.88
N ILE A 168 2.92 -16.70 4.16
CA ILE A 168 3.09 -17.95 3.42
C ILE A 168 4.02 -17.67 2.23
N PRO A 169 5.12 -18.44 2.04
CA PRO A 169 5.98 -18.26 0.88
C PRO A 169 5.19 -18.31 -0.44
N GLY A 170 5.35 -17.30 -1.27
CA GLY A 170 4.61 -17.18 -2.54
C GLY A 170 3.20 -16.58 -2.44
N GLN A 171 2.76 -16.21 -1.23
CA GLN A 171 1.51 -15.48 -1.03
C GLN A 171 1.74 -13.97 -1.10
N LEU A 172 0.92 -13.29 -1.90
CA LEU A 172 0.88 -11.84 -2.01
C LEU A 172 0.09 -11.25 -0.83
N ASN A 173 0.67 -10.27 -0.14
CA ASN A 173 -0.01 -9.60 0.97
C ASN A 173 -1.10 -8.66 0.45
N PRO A 174 -2.23 -8.53 1.14
CA PRO A 174 -3.21 -7.47 0.86
C PRO A 174 -2.56 -6.07 0.99
N SER A 175 -2.99 -5.12 0.17
CA SER A 175 -2.55 -3.71 0.28
C SER A 175 -2.81 -3.12 1.67
N THR A 176 -3.88 -3.58 2.34
CA THR A 176 -4.25 -3.17 3.70
C THR A 176 -3.28 -3.68 4.78
N ARG A 177 -2.35 -4.56 4.42
CA ARG A 177 -1.35 -5.18 5.29
C ARG A 177 0.03 -5.11 4.62
N SER A 178 0.44 -3.91 4.22
CA SER A 178 1.70 -3.66 3.53
C SER A 178 2.47 -2.50 4.15
N PHE A 179 3.70 -2.76 4.59
CA PHE A 179 4.61 -1.70 5.03
C PHE A 179 5.06 -0.82 3.85
N LYS A 180 5.11 -1.35 2.62
CA LYS A 180 5.42 -0.55 1.42
C LYS A 180 4.32 0.47 1.14
N ILE A 181 3.05 0.08 1.26
CA ILE A 181 1.93 1.03 1.14
C ILE A 181 2.02 2.11 2.22
N VAL A 182 2.30 1.73 3.47
CA VAL A 182 2.51 2.71 4.56
C VAL A 182 3.64 3.67 4.24
N THR A 183 4.72 3.19 3.63
CA THR A 183 5.91 4.01 3.27
C THR A 183 5.55 5.15 2.31
N GLU A 184 4.59 4.95 1.39
CA GLU A 184 4.14 5.95 0.41
C GLU A 184 3.11 6.94 1.01
N CYS A 185 2.34 6.52 2.01
CA CYS A 185 1.25 7.32 2.58
C CYS A 185 1.69 8.71 3.10
N PRO A 186 2.78 8.86 3.89
CA PRO A 186 3.23 10.14 4.43
C PRO A 186 3.45 11.23 3.38
N LEU A 187 4.07 10.89 2.25
CA LEU A 187 4.36 11.83 1.17
C LEU A 187 3.07 12.31 0.49
N ILE A 188 2.15 11.38 0.20
CA ILE A 188 0.87 11.70 -0.42
C ILE A 188 0.01 12.54 0.53
N VAL A 189 -0.08 12.18 1.81
CA VAL A 189 -0.84 12.96 2.81
C VAL A 189 -0.27 14.36 2.97
N MET A 190 1.07 14.49 3.08
CA MET A 190 1.74 15.78 3.14
C MET A 190 1.37 16.65 1.94
N PHE A 191 1.46 16.07 0.75
CA PHE A 191 1.07 16.75 -0.47
C PHE A 191 -0.39 17.17 -0.40
N LEU A 192 -1.34 16.27 -0.14
CA LEU A 192 -2.77 16.59 -0.05
C LEU A 192 -3.09 17.72 0.94
N PHE A 193 -2.43 17.76 2.10
CA PHE A 193 -2.59 18.85 3.06
C PHE A 193 -2.03 20.19 2.58
N GLN A 194 -0.98 20.21 1.77
CA GLN A 194 -0.50 21.43 1.12
C GLN A 194 -1.50 21.97 0.09
N LEU A 195 -2.24 21.08 -0.58
CA LEU A 195 -3.20 21.47 -1.61
C LEU A 195 -4.56 21.84 -1.05
N TYR A 196 -4.98 21.11 -0.02
CA TYR A 196 -6.32 21.14 0.54
C TYR A 196 -6.23 21.29 2.07
N SER A 197 -5.73 22.45 2.50
CA SER A 197 -5.46 22.75 3.92
C SER A 197 -6.67 22.56 4.83
N ARG A 198 -7.89 22.65 4.31
CA ARG A 198 -9.14 22.41 5.06
C ARG A 198 -9.22 21.01 5.68
N TYR A 199 -8.61 20.00 5.06
CA TYR A 199 -8.65 18.63 5.59
C TYR A 199 -7.69 18.41 6.75
N VAL A 200 -6.76 19.34 7.01
CA VAL A 200 -5.78 19.20 8.09
C VAL A 200 -6.47 19.16 9.45
N GLN A 201 -7.34 20.14 9.72
CA GLN A 201 -7.95 20.32 11.05
C GLN A 201 -8.84 19.13 11.44
N THR A 202 -9.47 18.47 10.47
CA THR A 202 -10.34 17.32 10.72
C THR A 202 -9.56 16.00 10.83
N ASN A 203 -8.43 15.86 10.12
CA ASN A 203 -7.73 14.58 9.99
C ASN A 203 -6.51 14.44 10.90
N ILE A 204 -5.74 15.52 11.15
CA ILE A 204 -4.55 15.48 12.02
C ILE A 204 -4.85 14.99 13.43
N PRO A 205 -5.92 15.46 14.13
CA PRO A 205 -6.23 14.98 15.49
C PRO A 205 -6.43 13.46 15.58
N VAL A 206 -6.80 12.82 14.47
CA VAL A 206 -7.06 11.37 14.39
C VAL A 206 -5.84 10.61 13.87
N LEU A 207 -5.18 11.11 12.82
CA LEU A 207 -4.04 10.43 12.19
C LEU A 207 -2.78 10.47 13.04
N LEU A 208 -2.51 11.60 13.70
CA LEU A 208 -1.26 11.82 14.42
C LEU A 208 -1.08 10.81 15.57
N PRO A 209 -2.05 10.56 16.47
CA PRO A 209 -1.88 9.55 17.51
C PRO A 209 -1.65 8.14 16.96
N LEU A 210 -2.26 7.80 15.82
CA LEU A 210 -2.07 6.50 15.16
C LEU A 210 -0.66 6.37 14.58
N MET A 211 -0.15 7.42 13.94
CA MET A 211 1.22 7.49 13.42
C MET A 211 2.26 7.40 14.54
N VAL A 212 2.05 8.12 15.66
CA VAL A 212 2.90 8.05 16.85
C VAL A 212 2.92 6.63 17.42
N THR A 213 1.75 5.98 17.51
CA THR A 213 1.67 4.59 17.93
C THR A 213 2.44 3.67 16.98
N ALA A 214 2.30 3.87 15.67
CA ALA A 214 2.96 3.05 14.65
C ALA A 214 4.50 3.11 14.72
N ILE A 215 5.08 4.31 14.88
CA ILE A 215 6.54 4.48 15.01
C ILE A 215 7.08 3.95 16.34
N SER A 216 6.23 3.85 17.36
CA SER A 216 6.60 3.38 18.70
C SER A 216 6.63 1.85 18.79
N ILE A 217 6.05 1.13 17.82
CA ILE A 217 6.01 -0.34 17.85
C ILE A 217 7.43 -0.89 17.66
N PRO A 218 7.95 -1.67 18.63
CA PRO A 218 9.24 -2.32 18.46
C PRO A 218 9.12 -3.43 17.40
N GLY A 219 10.20 -3.63 16.66
CA GLY A 219 10.36 -4.85 15.86
C GLY A 219 10.95 -5.98 16.71
N PRO A 220 10.98 -7.22 16.21
CA PRO A 220 11.61 -8.33 16.91
C PRO A 220 13.12 -8.07 17.10
N GLN A 221 13.67 -8.47 18.25
CA GLN A 221 15.11 -8.31 18.55
C GLN A 221 15.98 -9.22 17.67
N HIS A 222 15.48 -10.43 17.38
CA HIS A 222 16.11 -11.36 16.47
C HIS A 222 15.22 -11.53 15.23
N VAL A 223 15.74 -11.17 14.06
CA VAL A 223 15.01 -11.24 12.79
C VAL A 223 15.51 -12.46 12.01
N PRO A 224 14.66 -13.49 11.79
CA PRO A 224 15.00 -14.61 10.93
C PRO A 224 15.38 -14.14 9.51
N PRO A 225 16.33 -14.81 8.82
CA PRO A 225 16.78 -14.38 7.49
C PRO A 225 15.66 -14.18 6.46
N ASN A 226 14.62 -15.02 6.50
CA ASN A 226 13.44 -14.95 5.62
C ASN A 226 12.53 -13.75 5.92
N LEU A 227 12.60 -13.15 7.12
CA LEU A 227 11.81 -11.98 7.51
C LEU A 227 12.60 -10.67 7.44
N LYS A 228 13.89 -10.73 7.06
CA LYS A 228 14.76 -9.55 6.96
C LYS A 228 14.18 -8.47 6.07
N ASN A 229 13.61 -8.83 4.91
CA ASN A 229 13.01 -7.86 4.00
C ASN A 229 11.79 -7.15 4.62
N HIS A 230 10.87 -7.90 5.23
CA HIS A 230 9.71 -7.32 5.91
C HIS A 230 10.13 -6.43 7.09
N TYR A 231 11.21 -6.78 7.80
CA TYR A 231 11.76 -5.94 8.87
C TYR A 231 12.34 -4.62 8.33
N VAL A 232 13.07 -4.68 7.21
CA VAL A 232 13.58 -3.49 6.51
C VAL A 232 12.41 -2.60 6.06
N GLU A 233 11.34 -3.19 5.53
CA GLU A 233 10.14 -2.46 5.10
C GLU A 233 9.39 -1.84 6.28
N LEU A 234 9.24 -2.55 7.41
CA LEU A 234 8.70 -2.00 8.65
C LEU A 234 9.49 -0.75 9.08
N LYS A 235 10.82 -0.84 9.10
CA LYS A 235 11.67 0.30 9.47
C LYS A 235 11.57 1.44 8.47
N GLY A 236 11.51 1.16 7.18
CA GLY A 236 11.26 2.17 6.15
C GLY A 236 9.94 2.91 6.37
N ALA A 237 8.85 2.19 6.66
CA ALA A 237 7.56 2.77 6.96
C ALA A 237 7.59 3.66 8.20
N GLN A 238 8.22 3.20 9.29
CA GLN A 238 8.37 3.98 10.52
C GLN A 238 9.17 5.26 10.28
N VAL A 239 10.30 5.18 9.56
CA VAL A 239 11.13 6.34 9.24
C VAL A 239 10.38 7.36 8.38
N LYS A 240 9.67 6.93 7.32
CA LYS A 240 8.86 7.85 6.51
C LYS A 240 7.73 8.51 7.31
N THR A 241 7.16 7.78 8.25
CA THR A 241 6.15 8.31 9.18
C THR A 241 6.76 9.39 10.08
N VAL A 242 7.95 9.15 10.65
CA VAL A 242 8.71 10.15 11.41
C VAL A 242 8.99 11.39 10.56
N SER A 243 9.43 11.24 9.31
CA SER A 243 9.69 12.40 8.43
C SER A 243 8.46 13.30 8.28
N PHE A 244 7.27 12.70 8.19
CA PHE A 244 6.02 13.45 8.13
C PHE A 244 5.62 14.09 9.45
N LEU A 245 5.79 13.41 10.59
CA LEU A 245 5.58 14.01 11.91
C LEU A 245 6.50 15.21 12.14
N THR A 246 7.76 15.12 11.68
CA THR A 246 8.70 16.25 11.69
C THR A 246 8.28 17.38 10.76
N TYR A 247 7.70 17.07 9.60
CA TYR A 247 7.11 18.10 8.74
C TYR A 247 5.96 18.85 9.46
N LEU A 248 5.10 18.13 10.19
CA LEU A 248 3.99 18.73 10.93
C LEU A 248 4.47 19.65 12.07
N LEU A 249 5.64 19.40 12.67
CA LEU A 249 6.19 20.29 13.70
C LEU A 249 6.30 21.75 13.25
N ARG A 250 6.56 22.00 11.95
CA ARG A 250 6.76 23.37 11.44
C ARG A 250 5.50 24.23 11.50
N SER A 251 4.34 23.63 11.21
CA SER A 251 3.08 24.37 11.01
C SER A 251 1.97 23.97 11.99
N PHE A 252 2.14 22.85 12.69
CA PHE A 252 1.11 22.20 13.50
C PHE A 252 1.68 21.71 14.85
N ALA A 253 2.63 22.45 15.41
CA ALA A 253 3.35 22.10 16.63
C ALA A 253 2.42 21.79 17.83
N ASP A 254 1.29 22.49 17.95
CA ASP A 254 0.35 22.28 19.06
C ASP A 254 -0.28 20.87 19.06
N TYR A 255 -0.43 20.26 17.87
CA TYR A 255 -0.88 18.87 17.76
C TYR A 255 0.22 17.86 18.10
N ILE A 256 1.50 18.23 17.95
CA ILE A 256 2.64 17.35 18.21
C ILE A 256 3.07 17.40 19.69
N ARG A 257 2.97 18.56 20.35
CA ARG A 257 3.43 18.77 21.74
C ARG A 257 2.98 17.68 22.72
N PRO A 258 1.72 17.19 22.71
CA PRO A 258 1.28 16.11 23.60
C PRO A 258 2.00 14.76 23.40
N HIS A 259 2.69 14.58 22.27
CA HIS A 259 3.33 13.32 21.85
C HIS A 259 4.86 13.42 21.76
N GLU A 260 5.45 14.57 22.11
CA GLU A 260 6.87 14.88 21.86
C GLU A 260 7.84 13.86 22.48
N GLU A 261 7.56 13.38 23.69
CA GLU A 261 8.39 12.40 24.39
C GLU A 261 8.35 11.04 23.67
N SER A 262 7.16 10.59 23.27
CA SER A 262 6.98 9.32 22.54
C SER A 262 7.66 9.35 21.18
N ILE A 263 7.54 10.48 20.47
CA ILE A 263 8.21 10.69 19.18
C ILE A 263 9.73 10.66 19.36
N SER A 264 10.25 11.39 20.34
CA SER A 264 11.70 11.45 20.61
C SER A 264 12.28 10.08 20.95
N LYS A 265 11.62 9.32 21.85
CA LYS A 265 12.02 7.94 22.18
C LYS A 265 12.00 7.04 20.95
N SER A 266 10.97 7.16 20.11
CA SER A 266 10.85 6.37 18.88
C SER A 266 11.96 6.68 17.88
N ILE A 267 12.32 7.95 17.71
CA ILE A 267 13.44 8.37 16.85
C ILE A 267 14.76 7.75 17.33
N VAL A 268 15.07 7.83 18.62
CA VAL A 268 16.29 7.23 19.18
C VAL A 268 16.31 5.73 18.95
N ASN A 269 15.20 5.03 19.21
CA ASN A 269 15.08 3.59 18.98
C ASN A 269 15.26 3.24 17.49
N LEU A 270 14.74 4.05 16.57
CA LEU A 270 14.90 3.85 15.13
C LEU A 270 16.36 4.06 14.69
N LEU A 271 17.05 5.06 15.22
CA LEU A 271 18.48 5.28 14.90
C LEU A 271 19.35 4.08 15.25
N VAL A 272 19.03 3.38 16.34
CA VAL A 272 19.73 2.17 16.79
C VAL A 272 19.27 0.92 16.01
N SER A 273 17.97 0.78 15.75
CA SER A 273 17.38 -0.45 15.21
C SER A 273 17.28 -0.49 13.67
N CYS A 274 17.51 0.62 12.98
CA CYS A 274 17.46 0.68 11.52
C CYS A 274 18.61 -0.14 10.91
N PRO A 275 18.32 -1.05 9.95
CA PRO A 275 19.35 -1.78 9.23
C PRO A 275 20.23 -0.82 8.42
N ASP A 276 21.43 -1.28 8.02
CA ASP A 276 22.38 -0.52 7.18
C ASP A 276 21.92 -0.40 5.72
N SER A 277 20.72 0.16 5.54
CA SER A 277 20.20 0.60 4.26
C SER A 277 20.36 2.10 4.15
N VAL A 278 21.17 2.54 3.18
CA VAL A 278 21.45 3.96 2.91
C VAL A 278 20.17 4.75 2.63
N SER A 279 19.15 4.14 2.00
CA SER A 279 17.87 4.80 1.69
C SER A 279 16.97 5.02 2.92
N ILE A 280 17.18 4.27 4.00
CA ILE A 280 16.41 4.37 5.26
C ILE A 280 17.12 5.31 6.25
N ARG A 281 18.45 5.37 6.23
CA ARG A 281 19.23 6.24 7.13
C ARG A 281 19.35 7.69 6.64
N LYS A 282 19.09 7.97 5.35
CA LYS A 282 19.05 9.33 4.78
C LYS A 282 17.71 10.00 5.03
#